data_AF-A1IG87-F1
#
_entry.id   AF-A1IG87-F1
#
_cell.length_a   1.000
_cell.length_b   1.000
_cell.length_c   1.000
_cell.angle_alpha   90.00
_cell.angle_beta   90.00
_cell.angle_gamma   90.00
#
_symmetry.space_group_name_H-M   'P 1'
#
loop_
_entity.id
_entity.type
_entity.pdbx_description
1 polymer ?
#
loop_
_entity_poly.entity_id
_entity_poly.type
_entity_poly.pdbx_seq_one_letter_code
_entity_poly.pdbx_strand_id
1 'polypeptide(L)'
;AAAIFAVLLALIVNFYQRLDGRGISTVPMRLASLGYAVPGTVLAIGVMIPLTSADHLVNDIARSFDLGRPGLIFSGTMFAIIFAFVVRFAAVAIGSIESSLVKIPPSLDMAAKTMGYASTAMLRKVHLPLIRRGCLIAGLLVFIESMKELNAAILLRPFNFETLATYVFNFASDEQLEVAALPAILLVIVGLIPLVMVNRSLEQKH
;
A
#
# COMPACT_ATOMS: atom_id res chain seq x y z
N ALA A 1 1.83 1.03 8.09
CA ALA A 1 2.96 0.61 7.21
C ALA A 1 2.52 0.51 5.74
N ALA A 2 1.55 -0.34 5.39
CA ALA A 2 1.14 -0.55 4.00
C ALA A 2 0.78 0.75 3.24
N ALA A 3 0.00 1.64 3.84
CA ALA A 3 -0.32 2.95 3.25
C ALA A 3 0.91 3.80 2.91
N ILE A 4 1.93 3.81 3.77
CA ILE A 4 3.17 4.56 3.54
C ILE A 4 3.93 3.96 2.36
N PHE A 5 4.13 2.63 2.35
CA PHE A 5 4.82 1.95 1.26
C PHE A 5 4.07 2.06 -0.07
N ALA A 6 2.74 1.97 -0.06
CA ALA A 6 1.92 2.16 -1.25
C ALA A 6 2.03 3.59 -1.81
N VAL A 7 2.06 4.61 -0.94
CA VAL A 7 2.27 6.01 -1.36
C VAL A 7 3.68 6.21 -1.92
N LEU A 8 4.71 5.64 -1.29
CA LEU A 8 6.09 5.71 -1.80
C LEU A 8 6.21 5.04 -3.18
N LEU A 9 5.65 3.84 -3.33
CA LEU A 9 5.59 3.13 -4.61
C LEU A 9 4.85 3.97 -5.66
N ALA A 10 3.70 4.53 -5.29
CA ALA A 10 2.88 5.35 -6.17
C ALA A 10 3.60 6.62 -6.61
N LEU A 11 4.38 7.27 -5.74
CA LEU A 11 5.22 8.42 -6.08
C LEU A 11 6.29 8.05 -7.10
N ILE A 12 7.00 6.93 -6.88
CA ILE A 12 8.04 6.45 -7.79
C ILE A 12 7.45 6.15 -9.16
N VAL A 13 6.36 5.38 -9.21
CA VAL A 13 5.70 4.95 -10.45
C VAL A 13 5.16 6.15 -11.24
N ASN A 14 4.41 7.05 -10.60
CA ASN A 14 3.84 8.22 -11.26
C ASN A 14 4.92 9.20 -11.76
N PHE A 15 5.96 9.43 -10.95
CA PHE A 15 7.00 10.37 -11.33
C PHE A 15 7.89 9.81 -12.45
N TYR A 16 8.16 8.50 -12.44
CA TYR A 16 8.82 7.82 -13.55
C TYR A 16 8.01 7.98 -14.84
N GLN A 17 6.71 7.68 -14.80
CA GLN A 17 5.81 7.83 -15.95
C GLN A 17 5.76 9.26 -16.50
N ARG A 18 5.80 10.27 -15.62
CA ARG A 18 5.83 11.68 -16.02
C ARG A 18 7.13 12.07 -16.73
N LEU A 19 8.26 11.51 -16.32
CA LEU A 19 9.56 11.82 -16.92
C LEU A 19 9.81 11.08 -18.23
N ASP A 20 9.32 9.85 -18.36
CA ASP A 20 9.74 8.95 -19.44
C ASP A 20 9.11 9.29 -20.79
N GLY A 21 7.97 10.01 -20.84
CA GLY A 21 7.40 10.67 -22.03
C GLY A 21 7.06 9.77 -23.25
N ARG A 22 7.48 8.51 -23.25
CA ARG A 22 7.30 7.51 -24.30
C ARG A 22 6.11 6.63 -23.91
N GLY A 23 5.20 6.34 -24.85
CA GLY A 23 3.94 5.60 -24.64
C GLY A 23 4.02 4.19 -24.02
N ILE A 24 5.22 3.73 -23.63
CA ILE A 24 5.49 2.50 -22.84
C ILE A 24 5.14 2.69 -21.35
N SER A 25 4.84 3.93 -20.94
CA SER A 25 4.45 4.36 -19.59
C SER A 25 3.25 3.64 -18.94
N THR A 26 2.42 2.89 -19.68
CA THR A 26 1.21 2.25 -19.12
C THR A 26 1.46 0.89 -18.46
N VAL A 27 2.63 0.25 -18.66
CA VAL A 27 2.92 -1.09 -18.11
C VAL A 27 2.89 -1.12 -16.57
N PRO A 28 3.54 -0.20 -15.84
CA PRO A 28 3.49 -0.19 -14.37
C PRO A 28 2.06 0.03 -13.84
N MET A 29 1.27 0.87 -14.50
CA MET A 29 -0.13 1.12 -14.16
C MET A 29 -0.99 -0.14 -14.33
N ARG A 30 -0.80 -0.83 -15.46
CA ARG A 30 -1.48 -2.11 -15.75
C ARG A 30 -1.10 -3.18 -14.73
N LEU A 31 0.18 -3.32 -14.41
CA LEU A 31 0.64 -4.27 -13.40
C LEU A 31 0.04 -3.98 -12.01
N ALA A 32 -0.01 -2.71 -11.59
CA ALA A 32 -0.64 -2.33 -10.34
C ALA A 32 -2.15 -2.63 -10.33
N SER A 33 -2.84 -2.41 -11.47
CA SER A 33 -4.28 -2.70 -11.59
C SER A 33 -4.62 -4.18 -11.42
N LEU A 34 -3.70 -5.09 -11.79
CA LEU A 34 -3.89 -6.52 -11.59
C LEU A 34 -4.00 -6.87 -10.10
N GLY A 35 -3.18 -6.26 -9.24
CA GLY A 35 -3.21 -6.50 -7.80
C GLY A 35 -4.56 -6.14 -7.15
N TYR A 36 -5.25 -5.14 -7.70
CA TYR A 36 -6.57 -4.73 -7.25
C TYR A 36 -7.70 -5.65 -7.75
N ALA A 37 -7.54 -6.22 -8.95
CA ALA A 37 -8.53 -7.11 -9.56
C ALA A 37 -8.55 -8.52 -8.95
N VAL A 38 -7.43 -8.97 -8.37
CA VAL A 38 -7.30 -10.31 -7.80
C VAL A 38 -8.07 -10.39 -6.47
N PRO A 39 -8.85 -11.45 -6.19
CA PRO A 39 -9.47 -11.66 -4.88
C PRO A 39 -8.43 -11.74 -3.75
N GLY A 40 -8.77 -11.23 -2.55
CA GLY A 40 -7.80 -11.17 -1.45
C GLY A 40 -7.21 -12.53 -1.06
N THR A 41 -8.01 -13.60 -1.13
CA THR A 41 -7.56 -14.97 -0.87
C THR A 41 -6.56 -15.49 -1.91
N VAL A 42 -6.84 -15.26 -3.19
CA VAL A 42 -5.96 -15.64 -4.31
C VAL A 42 -4.65 -14.87 -4.22
N LEU A 43 -4.70 -13.57 -3.91
CA LEU A 43 -3.51 -12.76 -3.71
C LEU A 43 -2.67 -13.28 -2.54
N ALA A 44 -3.31 -13.65 -1.42
CA ALA A 44 -2.61 -14.17 -0.25
C ALA A 44 -1.85 -15.46 -0.57
N ILE A 45 -2.52 -16.43 -1.19
CA ILE A 45 -1.87 -17.68 -1.60
C ILE A 45 -0.74 -17.39 -2.60
N GLY A 46 -0.98 -16.52 -3.58
CA GLY A 46 0.00 -16.13 -4.58
C GLY A 46 1.23 -15.41 -4.01
N VAL A 47 1.07 -14.67 -2.91
CA VAL A 47 2.15 -14.00 -2.18
C VAL A 47 2.88 -14.97 -1.24
N MET A 48 2.18 -15.92 -0.64
CA MET A 48 2.76 -16.85 0.33
C MET A 48 3.83 -17.74 -0.32
N ILE A 49 3.57 -18.27 -1.51
CA ILE A 49 4.51 -19.15 -2.25
C ILE A 49 5.91 -18.50 -2.44
N PRO A 50 6.03 -17.29 -3.03
CA PRO A 50 7.33 -16.65 -3.22
C PRO A 50 7.96 -16.20 -1.90
N LEU A 51 7.18 -15.76 -0.90
CA LEU A 51 7.73 -15.35 0.39
C LEU A 51 8.32 -16.54 1.16
N THR A 52 7.62 -17.67 1.20
CA THR A 52 8.14 -18.89 1.84
C THR A 52 9.36 -19.42 1.11
N SER A 53 9.37 -19.32 -0.23
CA SER A 53 10.55 -19.68 -1.03
C SER A 53 11.75 -18.78 -0.74
N ALA A 54 11.51 -17.47 -0.55
CA ALA A 54 12.55 -16.52 -0.16
C ALA A 54 13.08 -16.80 1.26
N ASP A 55 12.22 -17.18 2.21
CA ASP A 55 12.65 -17.63 3.53
C ASP A 55 13.56 -18.85 3.44
N HIS A 56 13.20 -19.86 2.65
CA HIS A 56 14.04 -21.05 2.46
C HIS A 56 15.40 -20.69 1.84
N LEU A 57 15.43 -19.82 0.83
CA LEU A 57 16.67 -19.36 0.21
C LEU A 57 17.57 -18.61 1.20
N VAL A 58 17.00 -17.73 2.03
CA VAL A 58 17.76 -17.03 3.08
C VAL A 58 18.31 -18.02 4.11
N ASN A 59 17.52 -19.02 4.49
CA ASN A 59 17.97 -20.06 5.43
C ASN A 59 19.09 -20.92 4.84
N ASP A 60 19.03 -21.27 3.56
CA ASP A 60 20.07 -22.06 2.88
C ASP A 60 21.37 -21.28 2.75
N ILE A 61 21.30 -19.99 2.44
CA ILE A 61 22.46 -19.09 2.42
C ILE A 61 23.02 -18.93 3.84
N ALA A 62 22.20 -18.65 4.84
CA ALA A 62 22.69 -18.50 6.22
C ALA A 62 23.39 -19.78 6.72
N ARG A 63 22.88 -20.94 6.32
CA ARG A 63 23.49 -22.24 6.61
C ARG A 63 24.84 -22.43 5.90
N SER A 64 25.01 -21.93 4.68
CA SER A 64 26.29 -22.05 3.96
C SER A 64 27.41 -21.22 4.60
N PHE A 65 27.06 -20.17 5.35
CA PHE A 65 27.98 -19.36 6.14
C PHE A 65 28.10 -19.79 7.61
N ASP A 66 27.43 -20.87 8.03
CA ASP A 66 27.40 -21.37 9.43
C ASP A 66 26.78 -20.37 10.44
N LEU A 67 25.93 -19.44 9.98
CA LEU A 67 25.23 -18.45 10.81
C LEU A 67 23.93 -18.97 11.47
N GLY A 68 23.63 -20.27 11.34
CA GLY A 68 22.36 -20.85 11.80
C GLY A 68 21.18 -20.56 10.85
N ARG A 69 19.94 -20.76 11.33
CA ARG A 69 18.70 -20.60 10.52
C ARG A 69 17.88 -19.40 11.02
N PRO A 70 17.82 -18.30 10.25
CA PRO A 70 16.98 -17.13 10.57
C PRO A 70 15.49 -17.44 10.76
N GLY A 71 14.98 -18.52 10.15
CA GLY A 71 13.58 -18.91 10.24
C GLY A 71 12.70 -18.25 9.18
N LEU A 72 11.40 -18.08 9.48
CA LEU A 72 10.40 -17.52 8.58
C LEU A 72 10.31 -15.99 8.73
N ILE A 73 11.33 -15.27 8.25
CA ILE A 73 11.45 -13.82 8.43
C ILE A 73 10.48 -13.02 7.56
N PHE A 74 10.09 -13.55 6.40
CA PHE A 74 9.15 -12.90 5.48
C PHE A 74 7.74 -13.44 5.66
N SER A 75 7.55 -14.76 5.53
CA SER A 75 6.25 -15.41 5.58
C SER A 75 5.69 -15.50 7.01
N GLY A 76 6.56 -15.61 8.01
CA GLY A 76 6.19 -15.76 9.42
C GLY A 76 6.02 -14.45 10.18
N THR A 77 6.19 -13.30 9.53
CA THR A 77 6.10 -11.98 10.17
C THR A 77 5.02 -11.11 9.52
N MET A 78 4.80 -9.94 10.10
CA MET A 78 3.89 -8.92 9.55
C MET A 78 4.29 -8.46 8.13
N PHE A 79 5.51 -8.77 7.68
CA PHE A 79 5.98 -8.45 6.34
C PHE A 79 5.04 -9.00 5.26
N ALA A 80 4.57 -10.24 5.39
CA ALA A 80 3.69 -10.87 4.42
C ALA A 80 2.37 -10.09 4.22
N ILE A 81 1.70 -9.70 5.32
CA ILE A 81 0.49 -8.87 5.26
C ILE A 81 0.79 -7.51 4.63
N ILE A 82 1.86 -6.83 5.08
CA ILE A 82 2.20 -5.51 4.58
C ILE A 82 2.47 -5.56 3.07
N PHE A 83 3.23 -6.55 2.62
CA PHE A 83 3.54 -6.76 1.21
C PHE A 83 2.27 -7.02 0.39
N ALA A 84 1.41 -7.94 0.83
CA ALA A 84 0.15 -8.22 0.15
C ALA A 84 -0.75 -6.99 0.05
N PHE A 85 -0.87 -6.21 1.12
CA PHE A 85 -1.65 -4.97 1.11
C PHE A 85 -1.05 -3.91 0.20
N VAL A 86 0.28 -3.76 0.16
CA VAL A 86 0.94 -2.85 -0.79
C VAL A 86 0.62 -3.26 -2.23
N VAL A 87 0.76 -4.54 -2.58
CA VAL A 87 0.45 -5.05 -3.93
C VAL A 87 -1.02 -4.82 -4.29
N ARG A 88 -1.94 -5.13 -3.36
CA ARG A 88 -3.38 -5.00 -3.57
C ARG A 88 -3.83 -3.55 -3.78
N PHE A 89 -3.34 -2.66 -2.93
CA PHE A 89 -3.82 -1.28 -2.85
C PHE A 89 -2.91 -0.27 -3.56
N ALA A 90 -1.82 -0.73 -4.21
CA ALA A 90 -0.95 0.12 -5.02
C ALA A 90 -1.73 0.88 -6.10
N ALA A 91 -2.68 0.24 -6.78
CA ALA A 91 -3.49 0.87 -7.82
C ALA A 91 -4.26 2.09 -7.30
N VAL A 92 -4.84 1.99 -6.10
CA VAL A 92 -5.59 3.09 -5.46
C VAL A 92 -4.66 4.26 -5.16
N ALA A 93 -3.47 3.98 -4.61
CA ALA A 93 -2.48 5.02 -4.33
C ALA A 93 -1.96 5.68 -5.63
N ILE A 94 -1.66 4.87 -6.65
CA ILE A 94 -1.15 5.34 -7.94
C ILE A 94 -2.17 6.26 -8.60
N GLY A 95 -3.43 5.85 -8.75
CA GLY A 95 -4.47 6.67 -9.38
C GLY A 95 -4.77 7.95 -8.60
N SER A 96 -4.74 7.90 -7.27
CA SER A 96 -4.93 9.09 -6.43
C SER A 96 -3.81 10.13 -6.63
N ILE A 97 -2.55 9.69 -6.64
CA ILE A 97 -1.41 10.56 -6.89
C ILE A 97 -1.40 11.07 -8.35
N GLU A 98 -1.71 10.21 -9.31
CA GLU A 98 -1.83 10.55 -10.74
C GLU A 98 -2.82 11.71 -10.93
N SER A 99 -4.01 11.61 -10.34
CA SER A 99 -5.05 12.65 -10.42
C SER A 99 -4.61 14.01 -9.84
N SER A 100 -3.62 14.01 -8.96
CA SER A 100 -3.02 15.22 -8.40
C SER A 100 -1.87 15.73 -9.27
N LEU A 101 -1.08 14.83 -9.85
CA LEU A 101 0.06 15.15 -10.68
C LEU A 101 -0.36 15.69 -12.06
N VAL A 102 -1.46 15.21 -12.64
CA VAL A 102 -2.03 15.70 -13.91
C VAL A 102 -2.42 17.18 -13.84
N LYS A 103 -2.75 17.70 -12.64
CA LYS A 103 -3.07 19.12 -12.43
C LYS A 103 -1.85 20.03 -12.49
N ILE A 104 -0.64 19.48 -12.45
CA ILE A 104 0.62 20.24 -12.49
C ILE A 104 1.02 20.46 -13.95
N PRO A 105 1.14 21.72 -14.43
CA PRO A 105 1.47 22.00 -15.81
C PRO A 105 2.90 21.54 -16.17
N PRO A 106 3.14 21.03 -17.39
CA PRO A 106 4.48 20.60 -17.83
C PRO A 106 5.54 21.71 -17.82
N SER A 107 5.13 22.99 -17.84
CA SER A 107 6.04 24.14 -17.78
C SER A 107 6.87 24.16 -16.49
N LEU A 108 6.33 23.66 -15.38
CA LEU A 108 7.08 23.55 -14.12
C LEU A 108 8.22 22.53 -14.22
N ASP A 109 8.00 21.42 -14.92
CA ASP A 109 9.00 20.39 -15.17
C ASP A 109 10.13 20.96 -16.03
N MET A 110 9.77 21.70 -17.09
CA MET A 110 10.74 22.35 -17.99
C MET A 110 11.55 23.43 -17.26
N ALA A 111 10.89 24.27 -16.46
CA ALA A 111 11.56 25.29 -15.66
C ALA A 111 12.55 24.66 -14.65
N ALA A 112 12.14 23.58 -13.98
CA ALA A 112 13.01 22.87 -13.05
C ALA A 112 14.24 22.26 -13.75
N LYS A 113 14.07 21.69 -14.97
CA LYS A 113 15.20 21.20 -15.78
C LYS A 113 16.15 22.32 -16.20
N THR A 114 15.63 23.47 -16.66
CA THR A 114 16.45 24.63 -17.04
C THR A 114 17.25 25.20 -15.87
N MET A 115 16.70 25.12 -14.65
CA MET A 115 17.39 25.51 -13.41
C MET A 115 18.41 24.47 -12.92
N GLY A 116 18.68 23.41 -13.69
CA GLY A 116 19.69 22.39 -13.37
C GLY A 116 19.25 21.37 -12.30
N TYR A 117 17.96 21.28 -11.98
CA TYR A 117 17.50 20.27 -11.02
C TYR A 117 17.55 18.86 -11.61
N ALA A 118 18.24 17.95 -10.91
CA ALA A 118 18.13 16.51 -11.15
C ALA A 118 16.70 16.01 -10.85
N SER A 119 16.28 14.92 -11.51
CA SER A 119 14.93 14.34 -11.38
C SER A 119 14.47 14.15 -9.92
N THR A 120 15.32 13.59 -9.06
CA THR A 120 15.00 13.38 -7.64
C THR A 120 14.83 14.71 -6.88
N ALA A 121 15.63 15.72 -7.23
CA ALA A 121 15.53 17.04 -6.62
C ALA A 121 14.25 17.77 -7.09
N MET A 122 13.88 17.62 -8.35
CA MET A 122 12.62 18.11 -8.91
C MET A 122 11.41 17.47 -8.21
N LEU A 123 11.40 16.15 -8.02
CA LEU A 123 10.34 15.47 -7.25
C LEU A 123 10.22 16.06 -5.84
N ARG A 124 11.33 16.15 -5.11
CA ARG A 124 11.31 16.56 -3.69
C ARG A 124 11.00 18.04 -3.50
N LYS A 125 11.52 18.92 -4.34
CA LYS A 125 11.42 20.38 -4.16
C LYS A 125 10.24 21.02 -4.90
N VAL A 126 9.80 20.44 -6.02
CA VAL A 126 8.75 21.02 -6.86
C VAL A 126 7.46 20.22 -6.74
N HIS A 127 7.48 18.92 -7.08
CA HIS A 127 6.24 18.15 -7.15
C HIS A 127 5.68 17.78 -5.79
N LEU A 128 6.51 17.26 -4.87
CA LEU A 128 6.06 16.75 -3.57
C LEU A 128 5.28 17.79 -2.74
N PRO A 129 5.70 19.07 -2.64
CA PRO A 129 4.92 20.10 -1.98
C PRO A 129 3.56 20.37 -2.66
N LEU A 130 3.51 20.31 -4.00
CA LEU A 130 2.30 20.55 -4.79
C LEU A 130 1.30 19.40 -4.68
N ILE A 131 1.77 18.15 -4.66
CA ILE A 131 0.92 16.95 -4.56
C ILE A 131 0.74 16.44 -3.12
N ARG A 132 1.20 17.17 -2.09
CA ARG A 132 1.15 16.72 -0.69
C ARG A 132 -0.24 16.31 -0.24
N ARG A 133 -1.28 17.04 -0.69
CA ARG A 133 -2.69 16.72 -0.39
C ARG A 133 -3.12 15.44 -1.10
N GLY A 134 -2.70 15.25 -2.35
CA GLY A 134 -2.90 14.01 -3.10
C GLY A 134 -2.26 12.80 -2.42
N CYS A 135 -1.03 12.96 -1.91
CA CYS A 135 -0.33 11.90 -1.16
C CYS A 135 -1.06 11.55 0.15
N LEU A 136 -1.58 12.56 0.85
CA LEU A 136 -2.37 12.36 2.06
C LEU A 136 -3.67 11.61 1.74
N ILE A 137 -4.42 12.02 0.73
CA ILE A 137 -5.64 11.32 0.29
C ILE A 137 -5.32 9.88 -0.11
N ALA A 138 -4.29 9.66 -0.93
CA ALA A 138 -3.83 8.33 -1.32
C ALA A 138 -3.52 7.44 -0.10
N GLY A 139 -2.79 7.98 0.88
CA GLY A 139 -2.45 7.28 2.11
C GLY A 139 -3.68 6.93 2.95
N LEU A 140 -4.61 7.88 3.10
CA LEU A 140 -5.86 7.66 3.85
C LEU A 140 -6.74 6.61 3.16
N LEU A 141 -6.86 6.64 1.83
CA LEU A 141 -7.62 5.65 1.08
C LEU A 141 -7.04 4.24 1.25
N VAL A 142 -5.71 4.07 1.06
CA VAL A 142 -5.06 2.78 1.28
C VAL A 142 -5.22 2.31 2.73
N PHE A 143 -5.13 3.23 3.70
CA PHE A 143 -5.32 2.90 5.10
C PHE A 143 -6.73 2.33 5.36
N ILE A 144 -7.77 3.02 4.87
CA ILE A 144 -9.17 2.59 5.00
C ILE A 144 -9.37 1.20 4.36
N GLU A 145 -8.85 0.99 3.15
CA GLU A 145 -8.96 -0.29 2.45
C GLU A 145 -8.21 -1.41 3.19
N SER A 146 -6.99 -1.15 3.66
CA SER A 146 -6.20 -2.15 4.38
C SER A 146 -6.76 -2.52 5.75
N MET A 147 -7.43 -1.60 6.43
CA MET A 147 -7.98 -1.84 7.78
C MET A 147 -9.14 -2.84 7.75
N LYS A 148 -9.99 -2.79 6.71
CA LYS A 148 -11.16 -3.65 6.55
C LYS A 148 -10.89 -4.93 5.75
N GLU A 149 -9.67 -5.09 5.22
CA GLU A 149 -9.32 -6.25 4.39
C GLU A 149 -9.18 -7.50 5.26
N LEU A 150 -10.14 -8.41 5.12
CA LEU A 150 -10.22 -9.64 5.90
C LEU A 150 -9.53 -10.82 5.22
N ASN A 151 -9.80 -11.01 3.92
CA ASN A 151 -9.49 -12.23 3.18
C ASN A 151 -7.98 -12.52 3.16
N ALA A 152 -7.19 -11.50 2.82
CA ALA A 152 -5.74 -11.64 2.84
C ALA A 152 -5.18 -11.69 4.26
N ALA A 153 -5.81 -11.01 5.23
CA ALA A 153 -5.35 -10.95 6.61
C ALA A 153 -5.47 -12.31 7.32
N ILE A 154 -6.58 -13.05 7.17
CA ILE A 154 -6.74 -14.37 7.79
C ILE A 154 -5.67 -15.36 7.30
N LEU A 155 -5.31 -15.30 6.02
CA LEU A 155 -4.37 -16.24 5.42
C LEU A 155 -2.90 -15.90 5.67
N LEU A 156 -2.56 -14.60 5.78
CA LEU A 156 -1.17 -14.14 5.92
C LEU A 156 -0.80 -13.69 7.33
N ARG A 157 -1.73 -13.71 8.30
CA ARG A 157 -1.44 -13.29 9.67
C ARG A 157 -0.34 -14.17 10.29
N PRO A 158 0.69 -13.55 10.89
CA PRO A 158 1.66 -14.32 11.66
C PRO A 158 1.01 -14.86 12.93
N PHE A 159 1.67 -15.83 13.55
CA PHE A 159 1.19 -16.43 14.80
C PHE A 159 1.00 -15.37 15.89
N ASN A 160 -0.10 -15.48 16.65
CA ASN A 160 -0.46 -14.58 17.74
C ASN A 160 -0.67 -13.12 17.31
N PHE A 161 -0.94 -12.87 16.03
CA PHE A 161 -1.28 -11.55 15.54
C PHE A 161 -2.66 -11.54 14.90
N GLU A 162 -3.50 -10.63 15.36
CA GLU A 162 -4.85 -10.45 14.87
C GLU A 162 -5.08 -8.98 14.49
N THR A 163 -5.78 -8.75 13.39
CA THR A 163 -6.26 -7.42 13.01
C THR A 163 -7.63 -7.17 13.62
N LEU A 164 -8.09 -5.91 13.62
CA LEU A 164 -9.46 -5.60 14.02
C LEU A 164 -10.48 -6.38 13.17
N ALA A 165 -10.23 -6.51 11.86
CA ALA A 165 -11.09 -7.25 10.96
C ALA A 165 -11.15 -8.75 11.32
N THR A 166 -10.01 -9.38 11.62
CA THR A 166 -9.99 -10.80 11.99
C THR A 166 -10.59 -11.05 13.38
N TYR A 167 -10.41 -10.14 14.33
CA TYR A 167 -11.09 -10.21 15.63
C TYR A 167 -12.61 -10.20 15.50
N VAL A 168 -13.15 -9.23 14.73
CA VAL A 168 -14.60 -9.16 14.47
C VAL A 168 -15.08 -10.45 13.82
N PHE A 169 -14.35 -10.94 12.81
CA PHE A 169 -14.71 -12.16 12.10
C PHE A 169 -14.70 -13.40 13.01
N ASN A 170 -13.65 -13.59 13.82
CA ASN A 170 -13.54 -14.75 14.72
C ASN A 170 -14.71 -14.77 15.72
N PHE A 171 -14.94 -13.68 16.46
CA PHE A 171 -16.03 -13.63 17.45
C PHE A 171 -17.42 -13.70 16.84
N ALA A 172 -17.62 -13.10 15.65
CA ALA A 172 -18.88 -13.24 14.94
C ALA A 172 -19.13 -14.67 14.44
N SER A 173 -18.07 -15.36 13.99
CA SER A 173 -18.15 -16.76 13.56
C SER A 173 -18.41 -17.72 14.72
N ASP A 174 -17.93 -17.37 15.92
CA ASP A 174 -18.18 -18.10 17.16
C ASP A 174 -19.52 -17.75 17.82
N GLU A 175 -20.40 -17.01 17.12
CA GLU A 175 -21.71 -16.54 17.59
C GLU A 175 -21.65 -15.63 18.84
N GLN A 176 -20.46 -15.15 19.21
CA GLN A 176 -20.23 -14.25 20.34
C GLN A 176 -20.38 -12.78 19.93
N LEU A 177 -21.59 -12.40 19.51
CA LEU A 177 -21.88 -11.07 18.96
C LEU A 177 -21.62 -9.93 19.97
N GLU A 178 -21.83 -10.18 21.26
CA GLU A 178 -21.57 -9.21 22.33
C GLU A 178 -20.08 -8.83 22.40
N VAL A 179 -19.20 -9.82 22.27
CA VAL A 179 -17.74 -9.63 22.30
C VAL A 179 -17.25 -9.05 20.98
N ALA A 180 -17.87 -9.43 19.85
CA ALA A 180 -17.57 -8.88 18.53
C ALA A 180 -17.94 -7.39 18.38
N ALA A 181 -18.88 -6.88 19.18
CA ALA A 181 -19.37 -5.51 19.07
C ALA A 181 -18.27 -4.46 19.32
N LEU A 182 -17.42 -4.66 20.33
CA LEU A 182 -16.34 -3.73 20.67
C LEU A 182 -15.31 -3.56 19.54
N PRO A 183 -14.68 -4.62 19.00
CA PRO A 183 -13.74 -4.47 17.89
C PRO A 183 -14.42 -3.96 16.62
N ALA A 184 -15.71 -4.25 16.40
CA ALA A 184 -16.47 -3.72 15.27
C ALA A 184 -16.67 -2.20 15.37
N ILE A 185 -17.07 -1.70 16.54
CA ILE A 185 -17.21 -0.26 16.80
C ILE A 185 -15.86 0.44 16.66
N LEU A 186 -14.79 -0.13 17.21
CA LEU A 186 -13.43 0.43 17.08
C LEU A 186 -13.00 0.50 15.61
N LEU A 187 -13.25 -0.56 14.83
CA LEU A 187 -12.97 -0.57 13.39
C LEU A 187 -13.72 0.56 12.67
N VAL A 188 -15.01 0.76 12.99
CA VAL A 188 -15.82 1.84 12.42
C VAL A 188 -15.26 3.22 12.79
N ILE A 189 -14.98 3.47 14.08
CA ILE A 189 -14.47 4.76 14.56
C ILE A 189 -13.12 5.09 13.91
N VAL A 190 -12.20 4.13 13.89
CA VAL A 190 -10.87 4.30 13.30
C VAL A 190 -10.96 4.51 11.78
N GLY A 191 -11.93 3.90 11.11
CA GLY A 191 -12.19 4.11 9.68
C GLY A 191 -12.88 5.44 9.35
N LEU A 192 -13.71 5.96 10.26
CA LEU A 192 -14.43 7.22 10.06
C LEU A 192 -13.50 8.44 10.09
N ILE A 193 -12.49 8.44 10.95
CA ILE A 193 -11.51 9.55 11.05
C ILE A 193 -10.86 9.88 9.69
N PRO A 194 -10.18 8.94 9.00
CA PRO A 194 -9.57 9.19 7.70
C PRO A 194 -10.61 9.47 6.62
N LEU A 195 -11.81 8.86 6.70
CA LEU A 195 -12.89 9.12 5.75
C LEU A 195 -13.36 10.58 5.81
N VAL A 196 -13.60 11.11 7.00
CA VAL A 196 -13.99 12.51 7.20
C VAL A 196 -12.88 13.46 6.73
N MET A 197 -11.61 13.12 7.00
CA MET A 197 -10.48 13.91 6.52
C MET A 197 -10.39 13.95 5.00
N VAL A 198 -10.59 12.81 4.32
CA VAL A 198 -10.65 12.74 2.86
C VAL A 198 -11.81 13.59 2.34
N ASN A 199 -13.01 13.44 2.91
CA ASN A 199 -14.19 14.18 2.44
C ASN A 199 -13.99 15.70 2.54
N ARG A 200 -13.54 16.19 3.70
CA ARG A 200 -13.24 17.62 3.90
C ARG A 200 -12.15 18.12 2.95
N SER A 201 -11.14 17.30 2.66
CA SER A 201 -10.08 17.69 1.72
C SER A 201 -10.54 17.74 0.26
N LEU A 202 -11.63 17.03 -0.10
CA LEU A 202 -12.24 17.09 -1.42
C LEU A 202 -13.17 18.32 -1.55
N GLU A 203 -13.87 18.69 -0.47
CA GLU A 203 -14.79 19.84 -0.41
C GLU A 203 -14.07 21.21 -0.43
N GLN A 204 -12.83 21.31 0.08
CA GLN A 204 -12.01 22.54 0.05
C GLN A 204 -11.49 22.95 -1.34
N LYS A 205 -12.17 22.51 -2.40
CA LYS A 205 -11.83 22.80 -3.79
C LYS A 205 -12.70 23.91 -4.41
N HIS A 206 -13.31 24.74 -3.56
CA HIS A 206 -13.99 25.98 -3.92
C HIS A 206 -13.16 27.18 -3.47
#